data_AF-A0A529PVH8-F1
#
_entry.id   AF-A0A529PVH8-F1
#
_cell.length_a   1.000
_cell.length_b   1.000
_cell.length_c   1.000
_cell.angle_alpha   90.00
_cell.angle_beta   90.00
_cell.angle_gamma   90.00
#
_symmetry.space_group_name_H-M   'P 1'
#
loop_
_entity.id
_entity.type
_entity.pdbx_description
1 polymer ?
#
loop_
_entity_poly.entity_id
_entity_poly.type
_entity_poly.pdbx_seq_one_letter_code
_entity_poly.pdbx_strand_id
1 'polypeptide(L)'
;KKAGWITEGWWHIEGSTCKTLIEGPLSSRFYYLYAEDAERGGRWDGPINMCVAEKEFKIAGVNDCVARGFQRAGFQEYDTGEQASWMVQLTDEPA
;
A
#
# COMPACT_ATOMS: atom_id res chain seq x y z
N LYS A 1 -3.12 -0.09 -24.04
CA LYS A 1 -2.89 1.09 -23.18
C LYS A 1 -1.92 0.66 -22.08
N LYS A 2 -0.79 1.34 -21.87
CA LYS A 2 0.14 0.97 -20.78
C LYS A 2 -0.63 1.08 -19.48
N ALA A 3 -0.83 -0.04 -18.78
CA ALA A 3 -1.35 -0.03 -17.42
C ALA A 3 -0.35 0.77 -16.59
N GLY A 4 -0.71 2.02 -16.28
CA GLY A 4 0.08 2.82 -15.35
C GLY A 4 -0.10 2.27 -13.95
N TRP A 5 0.92 2.41 -13.13
CA TRP A 5 0.80 2.21 -11.69
C TRP A 5 -0.37 3.01 -11.14
N ILE A 6 -1.21 2.38 -10.33
CA ILE A 6 -2.27 3.08 -9.58
C ILE A 6 -2.05 2.70 -8.13
N THR A 7 -1.93 3.72 -7.28
CA THR A 7 -1.96 3.56 -5.83
C THR A 7 -3.30 4.01 -5.30
N GLU A 8 -3.88 3.23 -4.39
CA GLU A 8 -5.11 3.55 -3.70
C GLU A 8 -4.96 3.22 -2.21
N GLY A 9 -5.62 4.00 -1.34
CA GLY A 9 -5.35 3.95 0.09
C GLY A 9 -6.41 4.60 0.98
N TRP A 10 -6.11 4.58 2.29
CA TRP A 10 -6.80 5.18 3.46
C TRP A 10 -7.85 4.35 4.13
N TRP A 11 -7.40 3.21 4.63
CA TRP A 11 -8.11 2.46 5.64
C TRP A 11 -7.39 2.66 6.96
N HIS A 12 -8.09 3.19 7.95
CA HIS A 12 -7.66 3.03 9.33
C HIS A 12 -7.99 1.60 9.76
N ILE A 13 -6.97 0.87 10.23
CA ILE A 13 -7.08 -0.49 10.74
C ILE A 13 -6.64 -0.44 12.20
N GLU A 14 -7.55 -0.78 13.10
CA GLU A 14 -7.22 -0.86 14.52
C GLU A 14 -6.21 -1.99 14.75
N GLY A 15 -5.26 -1.77 15.67
CA GLY A 15 -4.28 -2.79 16.04
C GLY A 15 -4.96 -4.11 16.42
N SER A 16 -4.37 -5.24 16.04
CA SER A 16 -4.88 -6.59 16.29
C SER A 16 -6.20 -6.94 15.57
N THR A 17 -6.66 -6.14 14.60
CA THR A 17 -7.83 -6.48 13.77
C THR A 17 -7.42 -6.94 12.38
N CYS A 18 -8.17 -7.88 11.82
CA CYS A 18 -8.04 -8.29 10.42
C CYS A 18 -9.08 -7.52 9.59
N LYS A 19 -8.63 -6.81 8.55
CA LYS A 19 -9.51 -6.08 7.64
C LYS A 19 -9.22 -6.47 6.19
N THR A 20 -10.29 -6.73 5.45
CA THR A 20 -10.21 -6.95 4.00
C THR A 20 -10.04 -5.59 3.32
N LEU A 21 -8.86 -5.36 2.71
CA LEU A 21 -8.58 -4.14 1.96
C LEU A 21 -9.07 -4.21 0.51
N ILE A 22 -8.99 -5.40 -0.09
CA ILE A 22 -9.41 -5.64 -1.47
C ILE A 22 -10.59 -6.61 -1.41
N GLU A 23 -11.76 -6.11 -1.78
CA GLU A 23 -12.97 -6.91 -1.85
C GLU A 23 -12.99 -7.73 -3.15
N GLY A 24 -13.27 -9.02 -3.03
CA GLY A 24 -13.34 -9.94 -4.17
C GLY A 24 -12.00 -10.64 -4.49
N PRO A 25 -11.95 -11.41 -5.59
CA PRO A 25 -10.76 -12.15 -5.96
C PRO A 25 -9.64 -11.20 -6.38
N LEU A 26 -8.43 -11.46 -5.87
CA LEU A 26 -7.23 -10.77 -6.31
C LEU A 26 -7.08 -10.91 -7.84
N SER A 27 -6.94 -9.77 -8.52
CA SER A 27 -6.85 -9.70 -9.98
C SER A 27 -5.41 -9.57 -10.48
N SER A 28 -4.47 -9.31 -9.57
CA SER A 28 -3.03 -9.22 -9.84
C SER A 28 -2.29 -10.28 -9.05
N ARG A 29 -1.11 -10.67 -9.52
CA ARG A 29 -0.20 -11.54 -8.76
C ARG A 29 0.62 -10.76 -7.73
N PHE A 30 1.09 -9.58 -8.12
CA PHE A 30 1.91 -8.73 -7.26
C PHE A 30 1.07 -7.60 -6.71
N TYR A 31 1.11 -7.46 -5.39
CA TYR A 31 0.50 -6.36 -4.65
C TYR A 31 1.56 -5.57 -3.92
N TYR A 32 1.37 -4.27 -3.87
CA TYR A 32 2.29 -3.34 -3.25
C TYR A 32 1.56 -2.73 -2.06
N LEU A 33 2.11 -2.90 -0.87
CA LEU A 33 1.51 -2.42 0.36
C LEU A 33 2.41 -1.37 1.01
N TYR A 34 1.81 -0.25 1.39
CA TYR A 34 2.38 0.74 2.28
C TYR A 34 1.48 0.83 3.50
N ALA A 35 2.10 0.89 4.68
CA ALA A 35 1.40 1.10 5.93
C ALA A 35 2.23 2.03 6.82
N GLU A 36 1.54 2.74 7.69
CA GLU A 36 2.14 3.58 8.73
C GLU A 36 1.35 3.41 10.03
N ASP A 37 2.07 3.40 11.15
CA ASP A 37 1.51 3.44 12.49
C ASP A 37 1.19 4.90 12.82
N ALA A 38 -0.10 5.20 12.95
CA ALA A 38 -0.59 6.55 13.23
C ALA A 38 -0.24 7.05 14.64
N GLU A 39 0.03 6.15 15.60
CA GLU A 39 0.35 6.49 17.00
C GLU A 39 1.86 6.58 17.25
N ARG A 40 2.63 5.63 16.73
CA ARG A 40 4.07 5.48 16.98
C ARG A 40 4.94 6.01 15.85
N GLY A 41 4.38 6.26 14.67
CA GLY A 41 5.10 6.76 13.50
C GLY A 41 5.98 5.71 12.81
N GLY A 42 5.78 4.42 13.11
CA GLY A 42 6.41 3.31 12.39
C GLY A 42 5.93 3.27 10.94
N ARG A 43 6.83 2.95 9.99
CA ARG A 43 6.49 2.86 8.57
C ARG A 43 7.03 1.57 7.99
N TRP A 44 6.21 0.90 7.19
CA TRP A 44 6.63 -0.26 6.42
C TRP A 44 7.20 0.23 5.09
N ASP A 45 8.45 0.68 5.12
CA ASP A 45 9.17 1.14 3.94
C ASP A 45 9.68 -0.05 3.12
N GLY A 46 9.22 -0.15 1.88
CA GLY A 46 9.74 -1.10 0.90
C GLY A 46 10.59 -0.44 -0.21
N PRO A 47 11.21 -1.25 -1.10
CA PRO A 47 12.12 -0.75 -2.14
C PRO A 47 11.40 0.02 -3.27
N ILE A 48 10.09 -0.12 -3.41
CA ILE A 48 9.31 0.43 -4.51
C ILE A 48 8.72 1.77 -4.12
N ASN A 49 9.25 2.85 -4.67
CA ASN A 49 8.75 4.20 -4.35
C ASN A 49 7.52 4.55 -5.19
N MET A 50 6.41 4.89 -4.53
CA MET A 50 5.17 5.33 -5.18
C MET A 50 4.56 6.54 -4.49
N CYS A 51 3.50 7.11 -5.09
CA CYS A 51 2.84 8.30 -4.55
C CYS A 51 1.73 7.92 -3.55
N VAL A 52 1.68 8.65 -2.43
CA VAL A 52 0.63 8.59 -1.41
C VAL A 52 0.19 10.01 -1.02
N ALA A 53 -0.96 10.19 -0.40
CA ALA A 53 -1.45 11.50 0.07
C ALA A 53 -2.09 11.31 1.44
N GLU A 54 -2.06 12.25 2.38
CA GLU A 54 -2.53 12.11 3.79
C GLU A 54 -4.02 11.73 4.02
N LYS A 55 -4.82 11.56 2.97
CA LYS A 55 -6.25 11.22 3.01
C LYS A 55 -6.59 10.32 1.84
N GLU A 56 -7.80 9.74 1.86
CA GLU A 56 -8.31 8.83 0.82
C GLU A 56 -7.91 9.28 -0.60
N PHE A 57 -7.13 8.43 -1.27
CA PHE A 57 -6.55 8.76 -2.56
C PHE A 57 -6.68 7.60 -3.53
N LYS A 58 -6.66 7.98 -4.80
CA LYS A 58 -6.41 7.10 -5.94
C LYS A 58 -5.53 7.84 -6.92
N ILE A 59 -4.23 7.54 -6.92
CA ILE A 59 -3.22 8.26 -7.70
C ILE A 59 -2.76 7.38 -8.85
N ALA A 60 -2.97 7.86 -10.07
CA ALA A 60 -2.37 7.25 -11.25
C ALA A 60 -0.95 7.81 -11.47
N GLY A 61 0.00 6.91 -11.67
CA GLY A 61 1.41 7.18 -11.93
C GLY A 61 2.23 7.46 -10.66
N VAL A 62 3.49 7.03 -10.68
CA VAL A 62 4.47 7.18 -9.58
C VAL A 62 5.42 8.36 -9.76
N ASN A 63 5.29 9.10 -10.85
CA ASN A 63 6.16 10.24 -11.16
C ASN A 63 5.64 11.53 -10.52
N ASP A 64 6.58 12.41 -10.18
CA ASP A 64 6.31 13.78 -9.74
C ASP A 64 5.40 13.88 -8.51
N CYS A 65 5.43 12.91 -7.59
CA CYS A 65 4.54 12.87 -6.42
C CYS A 65 4.52 14.22 -5.67
N VAL A 66 5.71 14.72 -5.28
CA VAL A 66 5.86 15.98 -4.53
C VAL A 66 5.38 17.19 -5.33
N ALA A 67 5.70 17.26 -6.62
CA ALA A 67 5.26 18.36 -7.48
C ALA A 67 3.74 18.35 -7.71
N ARG A 68 3.10 17.19 -7.58
CA ARG A 68 1.64 17.01 -7.63
C ARG A 68 0.95 17.23 -6.28
N GLY A 69 1.69 17.53 -5.22
CA GLY A 69 1.16 17.70 -3.86
C GLY A 69 0.96 16.40 -3.09
N PHE A 70 1.58 15.31 -3.55
CA PHE A 70 1.59 14.00 -2.91
C PHE A 70 2.92 13.75 -2.19
N GLN A 71 2.91 12.83 -1.24
CA GLN A 71 4.11 12.33 -0.59
C GLN A 71 4.65 11.11 -1.34
N ARG A 72 5.94 10.84 -1.16
CA ARG A 72 6.59 9.64 -1.69
C ARG A 72 6.78 8.66 -0.55
N ALA A 73 6.30 7.43 -0.74
CA ALA A 73 6.42 6.36 0.24
C ALA A 73 6.99 5.08 -0.41
N GLY A 74 7.70 4.29 0.39
CA GLY A 74 8.22 2.99 -0.01
C GLY A 74 7.17 1.91 0.18
N PHE A 75 6.81 1.22 -0.89
CA PHE A 75 5.88 0.08 -0.87
C PHE A 75 6.65 -1.22 -0.86
N GLN A 76 6.19 -2.16 -0.03
CA GLN A 76 6.66 -3.52 -0.02
C GLN A 76 5.89 -4.36 -1.04
N GLU A 77 6.60 -5.07 -1.90
CA GLU A 77 6.01 -6.00 -2.86
C GLU A 77 5.68 -7.33 -2.17
N TYR A 78 4.47 -7.82 -2.39
CA TYR A 78 3.97 -9.12 -1.96
C TYR A 78 3.53 -9.91 -3.19
N ASP A 79 4.16 -11.07 -3.40
CA ASP A 79 3.74 -12.05 -4.41
C ASP A 79 2.64 -12.93 -3.81
N THR A 80 1.40 -12.71 -4.27
CA THR A 80 0.23 -13.48 -3.83
C THR A 80 0.12 -14.82 -4.56
N GLY A 81 1.03 -15.13 -5.49
CA GLY A 81 1.06 -16.41 -6.20
C GLY A 81 -0.22 -16.72 -6.97
N GLU A 82 -0.96 -15.69 -7.40
CA GLU A 82 -2.27 -15.80 -8.06
C GLU A 82 -3.37 -16.39 -7.15
N GLN A 83 -3.18 -16.36 -5.82
CA GLN A 83 -4.21 -16.78 -4.88
C GLN A 83 -5.40 -15.81 -4.93
N ALA A 84 -6.61 -16.35 -4.86
CA ALA A 84 -7.83 -15.53 -4.87
C ALA A 84 -7.99 -14.67 -3.60
N SER A 85 -7.30 -15.02 -2.51
CA SER A 85 -7.30 -14.29 -1.24
C SER A 85 -5.94 -14.46 -0.57
N TRP A 86 -5.36 -13.38 -0.04
CA TRP A 86 -4.10 -13.39 0.69
C TRP A 86 -4.22 -12.53 1.96
N MET A 87 -3.46 -12.88 3.00
CA MET A 87 -3.40 -12.11 4.25
C MET A 87 -1.95 -11.72 4.56
N VAL A 88 -1.72 -10.43 4.79
CA VAL A 88 -0.44 -9.92 5.29
C VAL A 88 -0.63 -9.52 6.74
N GLN A 89 0.22 -10.02 7.62
CA GLN A 89 0.30 -9.53 8.99
C GLN A 89 1.33 -8.41 9.04
N LEU A 90 0.87 -7.18 9.29
CA LEU A 90 1.75 -6.05 9.57
C LEU A 90 2.20 -6.15 11.02
N THR A 91 3.22 -6.96 11.30
CA THR A 91 3.90 -6.93 12.59
C THR A 91 4.88 -5.77 12.62
N ASP A 92 4.95 -5.09 13.76
CA ASP A 92 6.04 -4.19 14.13
C ASP A 92 7.26 -5.07 14.40
N GLU A 93 7.84 -5.64 13.34
CA GLU A 93 9.18 -6.20 13.41
C GLU A 93 10.10 -5.16 12.78
N PRO A 94 10.70 -4.28 13.60
CA PRO A 94 11.77 -3.42 13.12
C PRO A 94 12.87 -4.34 12.58
N ALA A 95 13.22 -4.14 11.31
CA ALA A 95 14.46 -4.65 10.76
C ALA A 95 15.67 -4.04 11.48
#